data_AF-A0A1Y1MQC3-F1
#
_entry.id   AF-A0A1Y1MQC3-F1
#
_cell.length_a   1.000
_cell.length_b   1.000
_cell.length_c   1.000
_cell.angle_alpha   90.00
_cell.angle_beta   90.00
_cell.angle_gamma   90.00
#
_symmetry.space_group_name_H-M   'P 1'
#
loop_
_entity.id
_entity.type
_entity.pdbx_description
1 polymer ?
#
loop_
_entity_poly.entity_id
_entity_poly.type
_entity_poly.pdbx_seq_one_letter_code
_entity_poly.pdbx_strand_id
1 'polypeptide(L)'
;RTRSAYSANLSAPVLSDPDRRISLEGLASAAEKPWASHEEVVKGGSLRFSWLNAERDTHSVEYSGAWRQITGLGQGASPTVRQDAGDTIKSAIKHTFHRERRDNPQLPQSGYMLRSGLELAGIGPL
;
A
#
# COMPACT_ATOMS: atom_id res chain seq x y z
N ARG A 1 17.69 -2.96 -3.43
CA ARG A 1 18.13 -1.97 -2.42
C ARG A 1 17.35 -0.68 -2.65
N THR A 2 16.85 0.01 -1.62
CA THR A 2 16.14 1.29 -1.80
C THR A 2 17.17 2.41 -1.95
N ARG A 3 17.16 3.12 -3.08
CA ARG A 3 18.07 4.24 -3.37
C ARG A 3 17.60 5.53 -2.71
N SER A 4 16.29 5.77 -2.73
CA SER A 4 15.68 6.90 -2.03
C SER A 4 14.23 6.56 -1.69
N ALA A 5 13.74 7.09 -0.58
CA ALA A 5 12.35 6.98 -0.17
C ALA A 5 11.96 8.23 0.62
N TYR A 6 10.87 8.86 0.21
CA TYR A 6 10.24 9.99 0.84
C TYR A 6 8.79 9.61 1.14
N SER A 7 8.35 9.92 2.35
CA SER A 7 6.95 9.73 2.76
C SER A 7 6.49 10.93 3.57
N ALA A 8 5.26 11.33 3.34
CA ALA A 8 4.55 12.31 4.13
C ALA A 8 3.19 11.73 4.49
N ASN A 9 2.85 11.72 5.78
CA ASN A 9 1.57 11.22 6.26
C ASN A 9 0.92 12.28 7.14
N LEU A 10 -0.30 12.66 6.80
CA LEU A 10 -1.17 13.48 7.62
C LEU A 10 -2.33 12.61 8.08
N SER A 11 -2.60 12.55 9.38
CA SER A 11 -3.76 11.83 9.88
C SER A 11 -4.50 12.64 10.96
N ALA A 12 -5.82 12.50 10.97
CA ALA A 12 -6.69 13.19 11.91
C ALA A 12 -7.86 12.29 12.33
N PRO A 13 -8.34 12.40 13.58
CA PRO A 13 -9.60 11.79 13.98
C PRO A 13 -10.78 12.46 13.26
N VAL A 14 -11.81 11.70 12.95
CA VAL A 14 -13.04 12.21 12.32
C VAL A 14 -14.08 12.44 13.40
N LEU A 15 -14.67 13.64 13.46
CA LEU A 15 -15.67 14.01 14.48
C LEU A 15 -15.16 13.86 15.93
N SER A 16 -13.85 14.05 16.16
CA SER A 16 -13.19 13.85 17.46
C SER A 16 -13.33 12.43 18.02
N ASP A 17 -13.68 11.46 17.18
CA ASP A 17 -13.73 10.05 17.53
C ASP A 17 -12.35 9.42 17.26
N PRO A 18 -11.61 8.93 18.30
CA PRO A 18 -10.32 8.30 18.10
C PRO A 18 -10.40 6.98 17.34
N ASP A 19 -11.57 6.34 17.32
CA ASP A 19 -11.79 5.06 16.64
C ASP A 19 -11.97 5.24 15.14
N ARG A 20 -12.20 6.47 14.67
CA ARG A 20 -12.38 6.81 13.25
C ARG A 20 -11.31 7.78 12.81
N ARG A 21 -10.48 7.37 11.86
CA ARG A 21 -9.35 8.18 11.40
C ARG A 21 -9.36 8.32 9.89
N ILE A 22 -9.03 9.52 9.44
CA ILE A 22 -8.69 9.78 8.04
C ILE A 22 -7.19 10.05 7.95
N SER A 23 -6.58 9.55 6.88
CA SER A 23 -5.16 9.73 6.61
C SER A 23 -4.92 10.00 5.14
N LEU A 24 -4.07 10.98 4.87
CA LEU A 24 -3.56 11.32 3.55
C LEU A 24 -2.07 10.99 3.55
N GLU A 25 -1.64 10.18 2.60
CA GLU A 25 -0.26 9.78 2.43
C GLU A 25 0.24 10.21 1.05
N GLY A 26 1.44 10.77 1.00
CA GLY A 26 2.21 10.98 -0.22
C GLY A 26 3.50 10.18 -0.12
N LEU A 27 3.85 9.47 -1.19
CA LEU A 27 5.07 8.67 -1.25
C LEU A 27 5.82 8.89 -2.56
N ALA A 28 7.14 8.87 -2.46
CA ALA A 28 8.04 8.82 -3.60
C ALA A 28 9.23 7.91 -3.25
N SER A 29 9.43 6.84 -4.00
CA SER A 29 10.45 5.84 -3.72
C SER A 29 11.11 5.35 -4.99
N ALA A 30 12.41 5.06 -4.92
CA ALA A 30 13.17 4.41 -5.96
C ALA A 30 13.90 3.21 -5.36
N ALA A 31 13.60 2.01 -5.86
CA ALA A 31 14.15 0.77 -5.34
C ALA A 31 14.59 -0.17 -6.46
N GLU A 32 15.79 -0.72 -6.30
CA GLU A 32 16.28 -1.83 -7.12
C GLU A 32 15.60 -3.14 -6.69
N LYS A 33 15.22 -3.95 -7.69
CA LYS A 33 14.65 -5.29 -7.58
C LYS A 33 15.66 -6.32 -8.13
N PRO A 34 16.69 -6.74 -7.36
CA PRO A 34 17.78 -7.56 -7.89
C PRO A 34 17.32 -8.89 -8.48
N TRP A 35 16.29 -9.51 -7.89
CA TRP A 35 15.71 -10.77 -8.36
C TRP A 35 15.05 -10.68 -9.74
N ALA A 36 14.75 -9.47 -10.23
CA ALA A 36 14.15 -9.21 -11.53
C ALA A 36 15.00 -8.25 -12.39
N SER A 37 16.25 -7.99 -11.99
CA SER A 37 17.24 -7.18 -12.72
C SER A 37 16.72 -5.83 -13.24
N HIS A 38 15.93 -5.09 -12.44
CA HIS A 38 15.47 -3.74 -12.79
C HIS A 38 15.34 -2.82 -11.58
N GLU A 39 15.15 -1.54 -11.85
CA GLU A 39 14.79 -0.49 -10.90
C GLU A 39 13.31 -0.13 -11.04
N GLU A 40 12.66 0.11 -9.90
CA GLU A 40 11.27 0.53 -9.82
C GLU A 40 11.20 1.87 -9.10
N VAL A 41 10.67 2.89 -9.78
CA VAL A 41 10.37 4.20 -9.20
C VAL A 41 8.87 4.31 -9.03
N VAL A 42 8.42 4.67 -7.83
CA VAL A 42 6.99 4.84 -7.52
C VAL A 42 6.79 6.22 -6.91
N LYS A 43 5.83 6.96 -7.44
CA LYS A 43 5.37 8.24 -6.89
C LYS A 43 3.86 8.22 -6.84
N GLY A 44 3.27 8.61 -5.72
CA GLY A 44 1.83 8.55 -5.58
C GLY A 44 1.33 9.07 -4.27
N GLY A 45 0.02 8.96 -4.10
CA GLY A 45 -0.63 9.28 -2.85
C GLY A 45 -1.85 8.42 -2.62
N SER A 46 -2.28 8.38 -1.38
CA SER A 46 -3.46 7.65 -0.97
C SER A 46 -4.25 8.42 0.08
N LEU A 47 -5.56 8.28 -0.01
CA LEU A 47 -6.50 8.74 1.00
C LEU A 47 -7.11 7.49 1.64
N ARG A 48 -6.90 7.32 2.94
CA ARG A 48 -7.41 6.18 3.70
C ARG A 48 -8.30 6.65 4.83
N PHE A 49 -9.48 6.04 4.91
CA PHE A 49 -10.37 6.13 6.05
C PHE A 49 -10.37 4.79 6.79
N SER A 50 -10.17 4.80 8.11
CA SER A 50 -10.16 3.60 8.95
C SER A 50 -11.07 3.77 10.15
N TRP A 51 -11.78 2.71 10.53
CA TRP A 51 -12.62 2.70 11.70
C TRP A 51 -12.52 1.39 12.49
N LEU A 52 -12.76 1.49 13.79
CA LEU A 52 -12.95 0.35 14.68
C LEU A 52 -14.44 0.01 14.77
N ASN A 53 -14.79 -1.28 14.69
CA ASN A 53 -16.16 -1.75 14.92
C ASN A 53 -16.39 -2.09 16.41
N ALA A 54 -17.64 -2.42 16.77
CA ALA A 54 -18.02 -2.76 18.15
C ALA A 54 -17.27 -4.00 18.69
N GLU A 55 -16.86 -4.92 17.81
CA GLU A 55 -16.05 -6.08 18.16
C GLU A 55 -14.55 -5.78 18.24
N ARG A 56 -14.13 -4.50 18.15
CA ARG A 56 -12.72 -4.11 18.09
C ARG A 56 -11.95 -4.69 16.89
N ASP A 57 -12.61 -4.82 15.76
CA ASP A 57 -11.94 -5.09 14.48
C ASP A 57 -11.73 -3.79 13.73
N THR A 58 -10.61 -3.74 13.01
CA THR A 58 -10.25 -2.58 12.20
C THR A 58 -10.68 -2.82 10.76
N HIS A 59 -11.44 -1.87 10.24
CA HIS A 59 -11.74 -1.76 8.81
C HIS A 59 -11.04 -0.53 8.25
N SER A 60 -10.65 -0.60 6.98
CA SER A 60 -10.16 0.57 6.26
C SER A 60 -10.54 0.51 4.80
N VAL A 61 -10.86 1.68 4.24
CA VAL A 61 -11.06 1.91 2.82
C VAL A 61 -10.03 2.93 2.39
N GLU A 62 -9.29 2.61 1.35
CA GLU A 62 -8.24 3.44 0.78
C GLU A 62 -8.49 3.65 -0.70
N TYR A 63 -8.40 4.89 -1.14
CA TYR A 63 -8.25 5.23 -2.54
C TYR A 63 -6.79 5.63 -2.78
N SER A 64 -6.13 5.02 -3.75
CA SER A 64 -4.74 5.31 -4.08
C SER A 64 -4.55 5.58 -5.56
N GLY A 65 -3.63 6.50 -5.85
CA GLY A 65 -3.14 6.81 -7.18
C GLY A 65 -1.61 6.76 -7.17
N ALA A 66 -1.03 5.97 -8.07
CA ALA A 66 0.42 5.81 -8.16
C ALA A 66 0.88 5.79 -9.61
N TRP A 67 1.89 6.60 -9.91
CA TRP A 67 2.73 6.45 -11.09
C TRP A 67 3.92 5.56 -10.72
N ARG A 68 4.04 4.45 -11.44
CA ARG A 68 5.13 3.49 -11.36
C ARG A 68 5.93 3.50 -12.66
N GLN A 69 7.25 3.48 -12.53
CA GLN A 69 8.18 3.39 -13.65
C GLN A 69 9.11 2.20 -13.46
N ILE A 70 9.22 1.34 -14.48
CA ILE A 70 10.23 0.28 -14.57
C ILE A 70 11.38 0.81 -15.43
N THR A 71 12.56 0.90 -14.83
CA THR A 71 13.78 1.45 -15.45
C THR A 71 15.02 0.67 -15.01
N GLY A 72 16.23 1.10 -15.40
CA GLY A 72 17.48 0.50 -14.93
C GLY A 72 17.59 -1.00 -15.25
N LEU A 73 17.20 -1.40 -16.47
CA LEU A 73 17.22 -2.80 -16.90
C LEU A 73 18.66 -3.34 -16.90
N GLY A 74 18.93 -4.28 -16.02
CA GLY A 74 20.21 -4.99 -15.95
C GLY A 74 20.36 -5.99 -17.10
N GLN A 75 21.58 -6.52 -17.27
CA GLN A 75 21.85 -7.52 -18.32
C GLN A 75 20.99 -8.79 -18.17
N GLY A 76 20.71 -9.20 -16.92
CA GLY A 76 19.87 -10.34 -16.59
C GLY A 76 18.35 -10.12 -16.71
N ALA A 77 17.90 -8.94 -17.18
CA ALA A 77 16.46 -8.69 -17.34
C ALA A 77 15.86 -9.59 -18.44
N SER A 78 14.80 -10.33 -18.08
CA SER A 78 14.09 -11.22 -19.00
C SER A 78 13.31 -10.44 -20.07
N PRO A 79 12.91 -11.09 -21.18
CA PRO A 79 12.09 -10.44 -22.21
C PRO A 79 10.81 -9.80 -21.67
N THR A 80 10.14 -10.43 -20.70
CA THR A 80 8.92 -9.89 -20.07
C THR A 80 9.20 -8.58 -19.33
N VAL A 81 10.27 -8.52 -18.53
CA VAL A 81 10.64 -7.28 -17.81
C VAL A 81 11.02 -6.15 -18.77
N ARG A 82 11.63 -6.50 -19.90
CA ARG A 82 11.95 -5.54 -20.97
C ARG A 82 10.69 -5.03 -21.69
N GLN A 83 9.66 -5.86 -21.84
CA GLN A 83 8.37 -5.48 -22.41
C GLN A 83 7.58 -4.58 -21.46
N ASP A 84 7.64 -4.84 -20.17
CA ASP A 84 6.96 -4.05 -19.13
C ASP A 84 7.71 -2.75 -18.76
N ALA A 85 8.84 -2.47 -19.42
CA ALA A 85 9.63 -1.28 -19.16
C ALA A 85 8.88 -0.01 -19.57
N GLY A 86 9.02 1.05 -18.76
CA GLY A 86 8.31 2.32 -18.97
C GLY A 86 7.43 2.70 -17.80
N ASP A 87 6.45 3.55 -18.10
CA ASP A 87 5.59 4.22 -17.12
C ASP A 87 4.18 3.64 -17.12
N THR A 88 3.64 3.41 -15.92
CA THR A 88 2.27 2.96 -15.68
C THR A 88 1.63 3.78 -14.58
N ILE A 89 0.41 4.25 -14.82
CA ILE A 89 -0.43 4.90 -13.81
C ILE A 89 -1.46 3.90 -13.32
N LYS A 90 -1.64 3.82 -12.00
CA LYS A 90 -2.62 2.97 -11.34
C LYS A 90 -3.46 3.80 -10.38
N SER A 91 -4.78 3.77 -10.57
CA SER A 91 -5.76 4.16 -9.57
C SER A 91 -6.42 2.91 -9.00
N ALA A 92 -6.66 2.87 -7.68
CA ALA A 92 -7.30 1.72 -7.04
C ALA A 92 -8.07 2.10 -5.78
N ILE A 93 -9.15 1.36 -5.52
CA ILE A 93 -9.83 1.34 -4.23
C ILE A 93 -9.50 0.04 -3.53
N LYS A 94 -9.14 0.11 -2.25
CA LYS A 94 -8.78 -1.03 -1.43
C LYS A 94 -9.59 -1.04 -0.14
N HIS A 95 -10.25 -2.15 0.16
CA HIS A 95 -10.83 -2.41 1.47
C HIS A 95 -9.96 -3.42 2.22
N THR A 96 -9.61 -3.13 3.48
CA THR A 96 -8.87 -4.05 4.35
C THR A 96 -9.65 -4.26 5.64
N PHE A 97 -9.84 -5.52 6.01
CA PHE A 97 -10.39 -5.93 7.29
C PHE A 97 -9.30 -6.63 8.11
N HIS A 98 -9.26 -6.32 9.41
CA HIS A 98 -8.29 -6.88 10.33
C HIS A 98 -8.93 -7.16 11.70
N ARG A 99 -8.94 -8.44 12.08
CA ARG A 99 -9.36 -8.95 13.38
C ARG A 99 -8.18 -9.55 14.09
N GLU A 100 -7.85 -9.01 15.25
CA GLU A 100 -6.74 -9.45 16.10
C GLU A 100 -7.30 -9.98 17.42
N ARG A 101 -7.01 -11.26 17.72
CA ARG A 101 -7.45 -11.97 18.93
C ARG A 101 -6.31 -12.78 19.55
N ARG A 102 -5.07 -12.61 19.08
CA ARG A 102 -3.91 -13.24 19.68
C ARG A 102 -3.58 -12.55 21.01
N ASP A 103 -3.00 -13.31 21.91
CA ASP A 103 -2.49 -12.82 23.20
C ASP A 103 -1.28 -11.89 23.03
N ASN A 104 -0.35 -12.25 22.15
CA ASN A 104 0.82 -11.46 21.81
C ASN A 104 0.98 -11.37 20.28
N PRO A 105 0.94 -10.16 19.68
CA PRO A 105 1.05 -10.01 18.23
C PRO A 105 2.41 -10.45 17.64
N GLN A 106 3.49 -10.41 18.42
CA GLN A 106 4.85 -10.74 17.98
C GLN A 106 5.19 -12.21 18.21
N LEU A 107 4.74 -12.79 19.33
CA LEU A 107 4.95 -14.20 19.69
C LEU A 107 3.66 -14.82 20.23
N PRO A 108 2.68 -15.12 19.36
CA PRO A 108 1.39 -15.59 19.81
C PRO A 108 1.48 -17.00 20.38
N GLN A 109 0.92 -17.20 21.58
CA GLN A 109 0.83 -18.52 22.23
C GLN A 109 -0.61 -19.04 22.24
N SER A 110 -1.59 -18.14 22.07
CA SER A 110 -3.02 -18.46 22.01
C SER A 110 -3.78 -17.46 21.14
N GLY A 111 -4.99 -17.85 20.70
CA GLY A 111 -5.88 -17.02 19.89
C GLY A 111 -5.64 -17.11 18.37
N TYR A 112 -6.17 -16.15 17.62
CA TYR A 112 -6.11 -16.12 16.16
C TYR A 112 -6.07 -14.69 15.61
N MET A 113 -5.67 -14.55 14.34
CA MET A 113 -5.71 -13.29 13.60
C MET A 113 -6.29 -13.56 12.23
N LEU A 114 -7.20 -12.69 11.78
CA LEU A 114 -7.69 -12.69 10.41
C LEU A 114 -7.42 -11.34 9.77
N ARG A 115 -6.89 -11.37 8.54
CA ARG A 115 -6.71 -10.17 7.71
C ARG A 115 -7.17 -10.49 6.30
N SER A 116 -8.08 -9.68 5.78
CA SER A 116 -8.48 -9.75 4.38
C SER A 116 -8.28 -8.40 3.70
N GLY A 117 -7.92 -8.43 2.43
CA GLY A 117 -7.73 -7.26 1.59
C GLY A 117 -8.36 -7.49 0.24
N LEU A 118 -9.21 -6.58 -0.19
CA LEU A 118 -9.79 -6.54 -1.53
C LEU A 118 -9.30 -5.26 -2.20
N GLU A 119 -8.76 -5.37 -3.40
CA GLU A 119 -8.28 -4.22 -4.18
C GLU A 119 -8.87 -4.27 -5.58
N LEU A 120 -9.45 -3.15 -6.01
CA LEU A 120 -10.05 -2.97 -7.31
C LEU A 120 -9.32 -1.82 -8.01
N ALA A 121 -8.58 -2.15 -9.07
CA ALA A 121 -7.82 -1.19 -9.86
C ALA A 121 -8.63 -0.72 -11.08
N GLY A 122 -8.31 0.49 -11.59
CA GLY A 122 -8.96 1.07 -12.77
C GLY A 122 -10.25 1.82 -12.47
N ILE A 123 -10.46 2.23 -11.21
CA ILE A 123 -11.61 3.04 -10.80
C ILE A 123 -11.22 4.52 -10.86
N GLY A 124 -11.69 5.24 -11.88
CA GLY A 124 -11.47 6.68 -12.08
C GLY A 124 -11.06 7.03 -13.51
N PRO A 125 -10.93 8.33 -13.85
CA PRO A 125 -10.41 8.75 -15.15
C PRO A 125 -8.95 8.31 -15.29
N LEU A 126 -8.62 7.76 -16.46
CA LEU A 126 -7.27 7.33 -16.87
C LEU A 126 -6.34 8.53 -17.06
#